data_AF-A0A5N5GQR7-F1
#
_entry.id   AF-A0A5N5GQR7-F1
#
_cell.length_a   1.000
_cell.length_b   1.000
_cell.length_c   1.000
_cell.angle_alpha   90.00
_cell.angle_beta   90.00
_cell.angle_gamma   90.00
#
_symmetry.space_group_name_H-M   'P 1'
#
loop_
_entity.id
_entity.type
_entity.pdbx_description
1 polymer ?
#
loop_
_entity_poly.entity_id
_entity_poly.type
_entity_poly.pdbx_seq_one_letter_code
_entity_poly.pdbx_strand_id
1 'polypeptide(L)'
;MDKQWICNRNLLSLEYREGVKSFIDIARHHVNQNNQISCPCKICHNRFFHSVEDVHLHLLNSGIDMNYDAWIYHGERIHQVQGQTSGFTNDEKTSNPNGNMVNMIKDAFQILDDNDNDNEQDTLWSGEVTNAYRVDFNNYEKFLHEAQMELYHGCNEYTVLTYVVELIHNKVNNHMTDRAFDKMLVMMKKMCPQPNHVPKSFYECKKILRCLGFGYENIHSCYYDYALFYKEHEKKDRCLPFPFLTLLIPGPNAPGNEIDVYLCPLIDELKELWESGVQTYDKMVACTFSLHAAVIWTINDFPAYGNLLGWCTHGKLACPVCNEDGSYTKLRSKYCHIRHRRYLPMNHSWRKNTALFNGRREMRNRPRDFSGEDILDQLDYIVPRTFGKHRDNKDKKRKRNAEELNWTRKSIFFELEYWSKLKIRHNLDVMHIEKNIFDILIETLLNTEKSKDTLKARMDLKDMNIKENFLQWLQSIKFPDGYASSISRNVRVNKGKVLGLKSHDCHVLMQHVLPVGIPKHLKRQIYEPIVELSNFFQQICAKIVTVADLDKLEEDIVFILCKLEKMFPPAFFVPVVHLTVHFPRESKLARPVGCRWMYLVER
;
A
#
# COMPACT_ATOMS: atom_id res chain seq x y z
N MET A 1 17.69 36.35 -20.69
CA MET A 1 17.73 37.30 -19.55
C MET A 1 18.50 36.64 -18.43
N ASP A 2 19.20 37.40 -17.58
CA ASP A 2 19.83 36.79 -16.41
C ASP A 2 18.78 36.45 -15.34
N LYS A 3 18.93 35.27 -14.76
CA LYS A 3 18.08 34.65 -13.74
C LYS A 3 18.89 34.08 -12.57
N GLN A 4 20.21 34.22 -12.57
CA GLN A 4 21.07 33.66 -11.49
C GLN A 4 20.72 34.25 -10.12
N TRP A 5 20.20 35.48 -10.08
CA TRP A 5 19.68 36.12 -8.86
C TRP A 5 18.56 35.33 -8.15
N ILE A 6 17.78 34.50 -8.88
CA ILE A 6 16.73 33.62 -8.30
C ILE A 6 17.31 32.68 -7.23
N CYS A 7 18.57 32.27 -7.40
CA CYS A 7 19.28 31.37 -6.49
C CYS A 7 19.91 32.09 -5.27
N ASN A 8 19.91 33.43 -5.22
CA ASN A 8 20.56 34.17 -4.14
C ASN A 8 19.75 34.06 -2.84
N ARG A 9 20.36 33.47 -1.80
CA ARG A 9 19.71 33.25 -0.49
C ARG A 9 19.56 34.53 0.35
N ASN A 10 20.24 35.62 -0.03
CA ASN A 10 20.17 36.89 0.68
C ASN A 10 19.22 37.87 -0.04
N LEU A 11 17.97 37.92 0.42
CA LEU A 11 16.91 38.80 -0.11
C LEU A 11 17.21 40.31 0.10
N LEU A 12 18.19 40.65 0.94
CA LEU A 12 18.64 42.03 1.16
C LEU A 12 19.79 42.45 0.23
N SER A 13 20.35 41.53 -0.56
CA SER A 13 21.42 41.84 -1.51
C SER A 13 20.97 42.78 -2.63
N LEU A 14 21.91 43.55 -3.19
CA LEU A 14 21.64 44.46 -4.31
C LEU A 14 21.19 43.66 -5.55
N GLU A 15 21.93 42.60 -5.88
CA GLU A 15 21.65 41.66 -6.98
C GLU A 15 20.21 41.12 -6.95
N TYR A 16 19.76 40.63 -5.80
CA TYR A 16 18.40 40.08 -5.67
C TYR A 16 17.34 41.18 -5.86
N ARG A 17 17.58 42.37 -5.31
CA ARG A 17 16.66 43.52 -5.43
C ARG A 17 16.58 44.06 -6.85
N GLU A 18 17.69 44.05 -7.59
CA GLU A 18 17.73 44.46 -9.00
C GLU A 18 17.10 43.39 -9.91
N GLY A 19 17.34 42.10 -9.63
CA GLY A 19 16.66 41.00 -10.30
C GLY A 19 15.13 41.03 -10.12
N VAL A 20 14.66 41.25 -8.89
CA VAL A 20 13.21 41.41 -8.60
C VAL A 20 12.60 42.61 -9.32
N LYS A 21 13.30 43.76 -9.40
CA LYS A 21 12.84 44.89 -10.23
C LYS A 21 12.73 44.52 -11.71
N SER A 22 13.79 43.90 -12.26
CA SER A 22 13.80 43.48 -13.67
C SER A 22 12.66 42.50 -13.99
N PHE A 23 12.35 41.57 -13.09
CA PHE A 23 11.17 40.70 -13.22
C PHE A 23 9.86 41.50 -13.20
N ILE A 24 9.68 42.42 -12.24
CA ILE A 24 8.45 43.22 -12.10
C ILE A 24 8.19 44.08 -13.34
N ASP A 25 9.21 44.71 -13.93
CA ASP A 25 9.05 45.54 -15.12
C ASP A 25 8.61 44.75 -16.36
N ILE A 26 8.85 43.44 -16.40
CA ILE A 26 8.34 42.53 -17.44
C ILE A 26 6.93 42.05 -17.08
N ALA A 27 6.73 41.60 -15.83
CA ALA A 27 5.43 41.13 -15.35
C ALA A 27 4.34 42.21 -15.51
N ARG A 28 4.68 43.48 -15.36
CA ARG A 28 3.82 44.65 -15.64
C ARG A 28 3.18 44.65 -17.04
N HIS A 29 3.83 44.07 -18.04
CA HIS A 29 3.31 43.94 -19.41
C HIS A 29 2.39 42.72 -19.60
N HIS A 30 2.18 41.92 -18.54
CA HIS A 30 1.40 40.69 -18.53
C HIS A 30 0.33 40.69 -17.40
N VAL A 31 -0.25 41.86 -17.12
CA VAL A 31 -1.41 42.01 -16.24
C VAL A 31 -2.68 41.35 -16.80
N ASN A 32 -3.56 40.92 -15.90
CA ASN A 32 -4.92 40.50 -16.23
C ASN A 32 -5.88 41.69 -16.37
N GLN A 33 -7.17 41.44 -16.65
CA GLN A 33 -8.21 42.45 -16.83
C GLN A 33 -8.42 43.39 -15.62
N ASN A 34 -7.92 43.02 -14.43
CA ASN A 34 -8.01 43.79 -13.19
C ASN A 34 -6.69 44.51 -12.83
N ASN A 35 -5.75 44.64 -13.78
CA ASN A 35 -4.38 45.14 -13.56
C ASN A 35 -3.55 44.34 -12.54
N GLN A 36 -3.87 43.06 -12.33
CA GLN A 36 -3.14 42.18 -11.41
C GLN A 36 -2.22 41.22 -12.15
N ILE A 37 -1.10 40.85 -11.52
CA ILE A 37 -0.19 39.81 -12.02
C ILE A 37 -0.23 38.57 -11.11
N SER A 38 0.07 37.40 -11.67
CA SER A 38 0.25 36.19 -10.86
C SER A 38 1.51 36.31 -10.01
N CYS A 39 1.46 35.88 -8.74
CA CYS A 39 2.55 36.06 -7.79
C CYS A 39 3.44 34.79 -7.68
N PRO A 40 4.70 34.81 -8.16
CA PRO A 40 5.60 33.66 -8.10
C PRO A 40 6.39 33.57 -6.77
N CYS A 41 5.92 34.18 -5.68
CA CYS A 41 6.61 34.04 -4.39
C CYS A 41 6.42 32.65 -3.78
N LYS A 42 7.29 32.26 -2.84
CA LYS A 42 7.27 30.95 -2.14
C LYS A 42 6.03 30.68 -1.26
N ILE A 43 5.08 31.61 -1.21
CA ILE A 43 3.79 31.44 -0.53
C ILE A 43 2.66 31.30 -1.58
N CYS A 44 2.69 32.12 -2.63
CA CYS A 44 1.63 32.18 -3.63
C CYS A 44 1.79 31.15 -4.76
N HIS A 45 3.01 30.71 -5.11
CA HIS A 45 3.30 29.70 -6.14
C HIS A 45 2.53 29.88 -7.49
N ASN A 46 2.39 31.12 -7.96
CA ASN A 46 1.59 31.50 -9.15
C ASN A 46 0.08 31.13 -9.09
N ARG A 47 -0.46 30.80 -7.91
CA ARG A 47 -1.89 30.44 -7.72
C ARG A 47 -2.80 31.65 -7.49
N PHE A 48 -2.24 32.79 -7.08
CA PHE A 48 -2.97 33.99 -6.69
C PHE A 48 -2.52 35.20 -7.52
N PHE A 49 -3.49 36.01 -7.91
CA PHE A 49 -3.28 37.29 -8.59
C PHE A 49 -3.33 38.43 -7.56
N HIS A 50 -2.34 39.32 -7.61
CA HIS A 50 -2.22 40.46 -6.70
C HIS A 50 -1.85 41.73 -7.48
N SER A 51 -1.90 42.91 -6.85
CA SER A 51 -1.34 44.11 -7.49
C SER A 51 0.16 43.95 -7.74
N VAL A 52 0.70 44.70 -8.69
CA VAL A 52 2.13 44.64 -9.02
C VAL A 52 2.98 45.02 -7.81
N GLU A 53 2.50 45.97 -7.01
CA GLU A 53 3.11 46.49 -5.80
C GLU A 53 3.11 45.45 -4.68
N ASP A 54 2.01 44.71 -4.50
CA ASP A 54 1.94 43.56 -3.57
C ASP A 54 2.91 42.44 -3.98
N VAL A 55 2.97 42.10 -5.28
CA VAL A 55 3.90 41.07 -5.76
C VAL A 55 5.36 41.50 -5.56
N HIS A 56 5.69 42.78 -5.79
CA HIS A 56 7.01 43.31 -5.49
C HIS A 56 7.35 43.17 -4.00
N LEU A 57 6.42 43.48 -3.09
CA LEU A 57 6.60 43.28 -1.65
C LEU A 57 6.73 41.79 -1.27
N HIS A 58 5.90 40.90 -1.84
CA HIS A 58 5.97 39.46 -1.61
C HIS A 58 7.31 38.85 -2.05
N LEU A 59 7.86 39.30 -3.19
CA LEU A 59 9.14 38.81 -3.69
C LEU A 59 10.35 39.31 -2.88
N LEU A 60 10.25 40.50 -2.26
CA LEU A 60 11.27 41.01 -1.33
C LEU A 60 11.20 40.35 0.05
N ASN A 61 9.99 40.06 0.56
CA ASN A 61 9.79 39.52 1.91
C ASN A 61 9.90 37.99 1.98
N SER A 62 9.34 37.26 1.00
CA SER A 62 9.23 35.79 1.03
C SER A 62 10.15 35.09 0.02
N GLY A 63 10.70 35.84 -0.94
CA GLY A 63 11.49 35.30 -2.04
C GLY A 63 10.64 34.72 -3.17
N ILE A 64 11.21 34.69 -4.38
CA ILE A 64 10.67 33.98 -5.55
C ILE A 64 10.78 32.45 -5.39
N ASP A 65 9.83 31.70 -5.97
CA ASP A 65 9.90 30.24 -6.06
C ASP A 65 11.02 29.80 -7.01
N MET A 66 11.96 29.00 -6.50
CA MET A 66 13.11 28.51 -7.25
C MET A 66 12.72 27.46 -8.31
N ASN A 67 11.51 26.91 -8.25
CA ASN A 67 10.94 26.02 -9.26
C ASN A 67 10.25 26.79 -10.41
N TYR A 68 10.28 28.14 -10.39
CA TYR A 68 9.69 28.99 -11.42
C TYR A 68 10.78 29.68 -12.25
N ASP A 69 11.64 28.87 -12.87
CA ASP A 69 12.71 29.30 -13.76
C ASP A 69 12.20 29.72 -15.15
N ALA A 70 11.13 29.08 -15.65
CA ALA A 70 10.42 29.45 -16.87
C ALA A 70 9.19 30.33 -16.57
N TRP A 71 9.25 31.60 -16.98
CA TRP A 71 8.26 32.64 -16.66
C TRP A 71 7.03 32.59 -17.58
N ILE A 72 6.40 31.42 -17.66
CA ILE A 72 5.29 31.13 -18.58
C ILE A 72 4.03 31.98 -18.34
N TYR A 73 3.80 32.46 -17.12
CA TYR A 73 2.70 33.37 -16.78
C TYR A 73 3.07 34.85 -16.99
N HIS A 74 4.33 35.14 -17.32
CA HIS A 74 4.88 36.50 -17.48
C HIS A 74 5.64 36.67 -18.80
N GLY A 75 5.13 36.03 -19.86
CA GLY A 75 5.49 36.29 -21.26
C GLY A 75 6.53 35.36 -21.89
N GLU A 76 7.20 34.49 -21.13
CA GLU A 76 8.26 33.64 -21.68
C GLU A 76 7.72 32.45 -22.45
N ARG A 77 8.00 32.41 -23.77
CA ARG A 77 7.50 31.36 -24.68
C ARG A 77 8.38 30.12 -24.62
N ILE A 78 7.79 28.99 -24.21
CA ILE A 78 8.40 27.67 -24.40
C ILE A 78 8.43 27.33 -25.90
N HIS A 79 9.60 26.98 -26.43
CA HIS A 79 9.73 26.41 -27.78
C HIS A 79 9.13 24.99 -27.82
N GLN A 80 7.89 24.87 -28.29
CA GLN A 80 7.24 23.58 -28.51
C GLN A 80 7.63 22.99 -29.88
N VAL A 81 7.98 21.70 -29.89
CA VAL A 81 7.98 20.88 -31.11
C VAL A 81 6.53 20.60 -31.50
N GLN A 82 6.18 20.81 -32.77
CA GLN A 82 4.80 20.89 -33.23
C GLN A 82 4.06 19.54 -33.25
N GLY A 83 2.75 19.58 -32.98
CA GLY A 83 1.87 18.40 -32.92
C GLY A 83 0.38 18.70 -33.16
N GLN A 84 0.09 19.65 -34.07
CA GLN A 84 -1.22 19.98 -34.66
C GLN A 84 -2.50 19.77 -33.82
N THR A 85 -3.04 20.87 -33.28
CA THR A 85 -4.45 20.96 -32.87
C THR A 85 -5.32 21.47 -34.02
N SER A 86 -6.27 20.66 -34.48
CA SER A 86 -7.47 21.16 -35.16
C SER A 86 -8.50 21.55 -34.09
N GLY A 87 -9.00 22.78 -34.13
CA GLY A 87 -9.97 23.28 -33.14
C GLY A 87 -11.40 22.88 -33.49
N PHE A 88 -12.20 22.61 -32.47
CA PHE A 88 -13.67 22.63 -32.54
C PHE A 88 -14.25 23.36 -31.33
N THR A 89 -15.50 23.81 -31.49
CA THR A 89 -16.18 24.80 -30.65
C THR A 89 -16.68 24.26 -29.31
N ASN A 90 -16.95 25.17 -28.37
CA ASN A 90 -17.79 24.88 -27.22
C ASN A 90 -19.18 24.45 -27.72
N ASP A 91 -19.62 23.27 -27.29
CA ASP A 91 -21.01 22.82 -27.35
C ASP A 91 -21.33 22.23 -25.97
N GLU A 92 -22.19 22.89 -25.20
CA GLU A 92 -22.63 22.38 -23.90
C GLU A 92 -23.56 21.18 -24.10
N LYS A 93 -23.02 19.96 -23.94
CA LYS A 93 -23.83 18.74 -23.86
C LYS A 93 -23.83 18.20 -22.44
N THR A 94 -24.89 18.59 -21.72
CA THR A 94 -25.32 18.03 -20.44
C THR A 94 -25.37 16.51 -20.51
N SER A 95 -24.28 15.89 -20.06
CA SER A 95 -24.11 14.44 -19.98
C SER A 95 -24.34 14.03 -18.53
N ASN A 96 -25.28 13.11 -18.33
CA ASN A 96 -25.83 12.74 -17.02
C ASN A 96 -24.72 12.35 -16.01
N PRO A 97 -24.50 13.10 -14.91
CA PRO A 97 -23.43 12.83 -13.94
C PRO A 97 -23.56 11.48 -13.21
N ASN A 98 -24.80 10.97 -13.11
CA ASN A 98 -25.19 10.01 -12.07
C ASN A 98 -24.61 8.61 -12.34
N GLY A 99 -24.31 8.28 -13.60
CA GLY A 99 -23.71 6.99 -13.97
C GLY A 99 -22.29 6.78 -13.43
N ASN A 100 -21.49 7.84 -13.32
CA ASN A 100 -20.04 7.73 -13.11
C ASN A 100 -19.58 8.00 -11.67
N MET A 101 -20.25 8.83 -10.86
CA MET A 101 -19.81 9.03 -9.45
C MET A 101 -20.38 7.98 -8.48
N VAL A 102 -21.65 7.59 -8.63
CA VAL A 102 -22.33 6.60 -7.77
C VAL A 102 -21.58 5.26 -7.72
N ASN A 103 -20.90 4.89 -8.81
CA ASN A 103 -20.21 3.60 -8.95
C ASN A 103 -18.74 3.59 -8.49
N MET A 104 -18.27 4.69 -7.89
CA MET A 104 -16.88 4.86 -7.45
C MET A 104 -16.77 5.22 -5.98
N ILE A 105 -17.71 6.04 -5.50
CA ILE A 105 -17.78 6.46 -4.11
C ILE A 105 -18.15 5.29 -3.17
N LYS A 106 -18.73 4.20 -3.69
CA LYS A 106 -18.93 2.94 -2.95
C LYS A 106 -17.62 2.20 -2.61
N ASP A 107 -16.49 2.56 -3.21
CA ASP A 107 -15.35 1.66 -3.32
C ASP A 107 -14.08 2.07 -2.55
N ALA A 108 -13.88 3.35 -2.23
CA ALA A 108 -12.52 3.88 -2.05
C ALA A 108 -11.86 3.83 -0.65
N PHE A 109 -12.59 3.52 0.44
CA PHE A 109 -12.10 3.64 1.82
C PHE A 109 -12.75 2.56 2.74
N GLN A 110 -12.10 2.13 3.84
CA GLN A 110 -12.56 1.00 4.69
C GLN A 110 -12.46 1.19 6.24
N ILE A 111 -13.35 0.44 6.93
CA ILE A 111 -14.21 0.66 8.14
C ILE A 111 -13.57 1.35 9.39
N LEU A 112 -14.36 1.70 10.42
CA LEU A 112 -14.11 1.37 11.86
C LEU A 112 -14.98 2.08 12.92
N ASP A 113 -16.13 1.47 13.23
CA ASP A 113 -16.72 1.11 14.55
C ASP A 113 -16.71 2.10 15.75
N ASP A 114 -17.92 2.42 16.25
CA ASP A 114 -18.44 2.33 17.64
C ASP A 114 -17.51 2.53 18.88
N ASN A 115 -17.98 2.92 20.08
CA ASN A 115 -19.19 3.60 20.58
C ASN A 115 -18.88 4.05 22.04
N ASP A 116 -19.64 5.00 22.57
CA ASP A 116 -20.15 4.99 23.95
C ASP A 116 -21.07 6.20 24.18
N ASN A 117 -22.11 6.18 25.01
CA ASN A 117 -23.25 5.27 25.27
C ASN A 117 -23.93 5.82 26.55
N ASP A 118 -25.27 5.80 26.63
CA ASP A 118 -26.09 5.93 27.85
C ASP A 118 -27.58 6.16 27.47
N ASN A 119 -28.59 5.54 28.08
CA ASN A 119 -28.59 4.29 28.87
C ASN A 119 -30.03 3.71 29.00
N GLU A 120 -30.10 2.46 29.48
CA GLU A 120 -31.23 1.70 30.07
C GLU A 120 -32.22 0.98 29.13
N GLN A 121 -32.73 -0.24 29.39
CA GLN A 121 -32.50 -1.30 30.40
C GLN A 121 -33.07 -2.63 29.80
N ASP A 122 -32.71 -3.87 30.16
CA ASP A 122 -31.68 -4.45 31.06
C ASP A 122 -30.95 -5.59 30.24
N THR A 123 -30.53 -6.82 30.64
CA THR A 123 -30.68 -7.72 31.81
C THR A 123 -29.44 -8.60 31.99
N LEU A 124 -29.18 -9.07 33.22
CA LEU A 124 -27.94 -9.76 33.62
C LEU A 124 -27.70 -11.15 32.97
N TRP A 125 -26.49 -11.39 32.45
CA TRP A 125 -25.40 -12.04 33.20
C TRP A 125 -24.03 -11.89 32.48
N SER A 126 -22.92 -12.08 33.20
CA SER A 126 -21.59 -11.56 32.83
C SER A 126 -20.66 -12.54 32.09
N GLY A 127 -19.82 -12.05 31.15
CA GLY A 127 -18.61 -12.80 30.78
C GLY A 127 -17.75 -12.33 29.59
N GLU A 128 -18.31 -11.72 28.54
CA GLU A 128 -17.59 -11.54 27.26
C GLU A 128 -17.30 -10.08 26.89
N VAL A 129 -16.08 -9.82 26.37
CA VAL A 129 -15.68 -8.52 25.79
C VAL A 129 -15.70 -8.63 24.27
N THR A 130 -16.69 -8.00 23.62
CA THR A 130 -17.06 -8.30 22.23
C THR A 130 -16.32 -7.48 21.18
N ASN A 131 -15.87 -8.21 20.14
CA ASN A 131 -15.37 -7.77 18.84
C ASN A 131 -15.87 -6.39 18.32
N ALA A 132 -14.93 -5.48 18.04
CA ALA A 132 -15.14 -4.21 17.30
C ALA A 132 -14.32 -4.14 15.99
N TYR A 133 -14.20 -5.29 15.32
CA TYR A 133 -13.52 -5.48 14.02
C TYR A 133 -14.22 -6.52 13.13
N ARG A 134 -15.40 -7.03 13.55
CA ARG A 134 -16.18 -8.01 12.79
C ARG A 134 -17.18 -7.32 11.89
N VAL A 135 -16.76 -7.04 10.65
CA VAL A 135 -17.71 -6.82 9.56
C VAL A 135 -18.41 -8.15 9.27
N ASP A 136 -19.54 -8.39 9.93
CA ASP A 136 -20.46 -9.46 9.54
C ASP A 136 -20.94 -9.19 8.11
N PHE A 137 -20.76 -10.19 7.25
CA PHE A 137 -21.13 -10.15 5.84
C PHE A 137 -22.61 -9.73 5.65
N ASN A 138 -23.49 -10.18 6.55
CA ASN A 138 -24.92 -9.85 6.52
C ASN A 138 -25.20 -8.37 6.83
N ASN A 139 -24.39 -7.74 7.68
CA ASN A 139 -24.53 -6.32 8.02
C ASN A 139 -23.96 -5.42 6.91
N TYR A 140 -22.87 -5.83 6.26
CA TYR A 140 -22.28 -5.07 5.15
C TYR A 140 -23.24 -4.96 3.95
N GLU A 141 -23.87 -6.05 3.50
CA GLU A 141 -24.84 -6.00 2.40
C GLU A 141 -26.03 -5.08 2.72
N LYS A 142 -26.50 -5.07 3.99
CA LYS A 142 -27.57 -4.18 4.44
C LYS A 142 -27.19 -2.71 4.36
N PHE A 143 -26.06 -2.30 4.94
CA PHE A 143 -25.64 -0.89 4.90
C PHE A 143 -25.29 -0.44 3.46
N LEU A 144 -24.71 -1.34 2.66
CA LEU A 144 -24.46 -1.11 1.24
C LEU A 144 -25.77 -0.91 0.45
N HIS A 145 -26.87 -1.55 0.83
CA HIS A 145 -28.20 -1.32 0.26
C HIS A 145 -28.81 0.02 0.73
N GLU A 146 -28.81 0.31 2.03
CA GLU A 146 -29.37 1.57 2.58
C GLU A 146 -28.69 2.81 2.01
N ALA A 147 -27.36 2.79 1.87
CA ALA A 147 -26.59 3.88 1.27
C ALA A 147 -26.81 4.07 -0.24
N GLN A 148 -27.40 3.06 -0.91
CA GLN A 148 -27.73 3.09 -2.34
C GLN A 148 -29.12 3.61 -2.66
N MET A 149 -29.98 3.83 -1.65
CA MET A 149 -31.30 4.41 -1.86
C MET A 149 -31.23 5.84 -2.39
N GLU A 150 -32.24 6.24 -3.16
CA GLU A 150 -32.50 7.63 -3.54
C GLU A 150 -32.60 8.52 -2.28
N LEU A 151 -32.11 9.75 -2.36
CA LEU A 151 -32.13 10.69 -1.23
C LEU A 151 -33.56 11.00 -0.74
N TYR A 152 -34.51 10.98 -1.68
CA TYR A 152 -35.96 11.00 -1.48
C TYR A 152 -36.61 10.35 -2.71
N HIS A 153 -37.86 9.89 -2.60
CA HIS A 153 -38.55 9.20 -3.70
C HIS A 153 -38.65 10.07 -4.97
N GLY A 154 -38.08 9.59 -6.09
CA GLY A 154 -37.96 10.29 -7.36
C GLY A 154 -36.66 11.12 -7.49
N CYS A 155 -35.70 10.99 -6.58
CA CYS A 155 -34.43 11.71 -6.65
C CYS A 155 -33.44 10.99 -7.58
N ASN A 156 -33.52 11.29 -8.88
CA ASN A 156 -32.63 10.70 -9.88
C ASN A 156 -31.15 11.13 -9.73
N GLU A 157 -30.88 12.28 -9.12
CA GLU A 157 -29.54 12.91 -9.05
C GLU A 157 -28.69 12.44 -7.86
N TYR A 158 -29.31 12.16 -6.71
CA TYR A 158 -28.59 11.86 -5.48
C TYR A 158 -29.09 10.57 -4.82
N THR A 159 -28.14 9.67 -4.54
CA THR A 159 -28.34 8.66 -3.49
C THR A 159 -27.92 9.25 -2.14
N VAL A 160 -28.28 8.58 -1.05
CA VAL A 160 -27.80 8.95 0.30
C VAL A 160 -26.28 9.08 0.34
N LEU A 161 -25.55 8.15 -0.31
CA LEU A 161 -24.09 8.12 -0.31
C LEU A 161 -23.45 9.28 -1.10
N THR A 162 -23.90 9.58 -2.31
CA THR A 162 -23.29 10.67 -3.10
C THR A 162 -23.51 12.02 -2.43
N TYR A 163 -24.72 12.25 -1.93
CA TYR A 163 -25.08 13.44 -1.17
C TYR A 163 -24.21 13.62 0.09
N VAL A 164 -24.04 12.56 0.89
CA VAL A 164 -23.17 12.56 2.08
C VAL A 164 -21.72 12.93 1.74
N VAL A 165 -21.15 12.39 0.67
CA VAL A 165 -19.73 12.58 0.33
C VAL A 165 -19.46 13.96 -0.23
N GLU A 166 -20.31 14.49 -1.12
CA GLU A 166 -20.17 15.87 -1.61
C GLU A 166 -20.35 16.89 -0.48
N LEU A 167 -21.29 16.66 0.44
CA LEU A 167 -21.45 17.50 1.63
C LEU A 167 -20.22 17.49 2.54
N ILE A 168 -19.62 16.32 2.82
CA ILE A 168 -18.39 16.24 3.62
C ILE A 168 -17.21 16.89 2.89
N HIS A 169 -17.07 16.70 1.58
CA HIS A 169 -16.01 17.36 0.80
C HIS A 169 -16.15 18.89 0.85
N ASN A 170 -17.36 19.41 0.63
CA ASN A 170 -17.65 20.85 0.74
C ASN A 170 -17.41 21.38 2.16
N LYS A 171 -17.76 20.63 3.21
CA LYS A 171 -17.47 21.00 4.60
C LYS A 171 -15.97 21.18 4.85
N VAL A 172 -15.16 20.24 4.38
CA VAL A 172 -13.69 20.24 4.59
C VAL A 172 -13.03 21.36 3.78
N ASN A 173 -13.34 21.45 2.48
CA ASN A 173 -12.75 22.44 1.57
C ASN A 173 -13.06 23.89 1.97
N ASN A 174 -14.24 24.14 2.57
CA ASN A 174 -14.67 25.47 3.01
C ASN A 174 -14.52 25.67 4.53
N HIS A 175 -13.78 24.79 5.23
CA HIS A 175 -13.51 24.84 6.67
C HIS A 175 -14.75 25.07 7.57
N MET A 176 -15.91 24.54 7.17
CA MET A 176 -17.17 24.78 7.88
C MET A 176 -17.16 24.10 9.25
N THR A 177 -17.54 24.83 10.31
CA THR A 177 -17.68 24.24 11.65
C THR A 177 -18.84 23.23 11.71
N ASP A 178 -18.72 22.20 12.57
CA ASP A 178 -19.74 21.16 12.75
C ASP A 178 -21.11 21.77 13.07
N ARG A 179 -21.15 22.73 14.01
CA ARG A 179 -22.37 23.45 14.43
C ARG A 179 -23.03 24.26 13.29
N ALA A 180 -22.28 24.76 12.32
CA ALA A 180 -22.83 25.45 11.15
C ALA A 180 -23.41 24.45 10.13
N PHE A 181 -22.68 23.36 9.91
CA PHE A 181 -23.05 22.30 8.98
C PHE A 181 -24.27 21.49 9.44
N ASP A 182 -24.38 21.17 10.74
CA ASP A 182 -25.56 20.48 11.30
C ASP A 182 -26.83 21.32 11.14
N LYS A 183 -26.74 22.64 11.35
CA LYS A 183 -27.86 23.56 11.09
C LYS A 183 -28.28 23.57 9.61
N MET A 184 -27.31 23.53 8.70
CA MET A 184 -27.56 23.45 7.27
C MET A 184 -28.26 22.14 6.89
N LEU A 185 -27.80 21.00 7.43
CA LEU A 185 -28.43 19.69 7.22
C LEU A 185 -29.87 19.63 7.74
N VAL A 186 -30.12 20.13 8.96
CA VAL A 186 -31.48 20.23 9.52
C VAL A 186 -32.40 21.12 8.68
N MET A 187 -31.85 22.14 8.00
CA MET A 187 -32.61 22.97 7.05
C MET A 187 -32.88 22.23 5.73
N MET A 188 -31.85 21.61 5.13
CA MET A 188 -31.97 20.82 3.90
C MET A 188 -32.96 19.66 4.06
N LYS A 189 -32.93 18.95 5.19
CA LYS A 189 -33.87 17.84 5.49
C LYS A 189 -35.33 18.29 5.48
N LYS A 190 -35.61 19.54 5.86
CA LYS A 190 -36.96 20.16 5.83
C LYS A 190 -37.35 20.70 4.46
N MET A 191 -36.38 21.04 3.62
CA MET A 191 -36.60 21.55 2.26
C MET A 191 -36.81 20.43 1.23
N CYS A 192 -36.16 19.28 1.41
CA CYS A 192 -36.39 18.10 0.57
C CYS A 192 -37.79 17.50 0.79
N PRO A 193 -38.42 16.89 -0.24
CA PRO A 193 -39.70 16.17 -0.12
C PRO A 193 -39.70 15.14 1.01
N GLN A 194 -40.87 14.77 1.53
CA GLN A 194 -40.99 13.74 2.58
C GLN A 194 -41.73 12.51 2.05
N PRO A 195 -41.31 11.28 2.42
CA PRO A 195 -40.16 10.95 3.28
C PRO A 195 -38.80 11.15 2.57
N ASN A 196 -37.75 11.46 3.34
CA ASN A 196 -36.38 11.52 2.83
C ASN A 196 -35.30 10.98 3.80
N HIS A 197 -34.19 10.59 3.18
CA HIS A 197 -33.02 9.99 3.79
C HIS A 197 -31.86 11.00 4.01
N VAL A 198 -32.14 12.31 3.88
CA VAL A 198 -31.18 13.38 4.19
C VAL A 198 -30.68 13.24 5.64
N PRO A 199 -29.36 13.21 5.91
CA PRO A 199 -28.82 13.17 7.27
C PRO A 199 -29.16 14.42 8.08
N LYS A 200 -29.26 14.28 9.40
CA LYS A 200 -29.54 15.38 10.35
C LYS A 200 -28.27 16.06 10.89
N SER A 201 -27.11 15.41 10.78
CA SER A 201 -25.84 15.92 11.33
C SER A 201 -24.61 15.36 10.61
N PHE A 202 -23.46 16.02 10.79
CA PHE A 202 -22.14 15.53 10.39
C PHE A 202 -21.80 14.20 11.06
N TYR A 203 -22.35 13.91 12.24
CA TYR A 203 -22.20 12.60 12.88
C TYR A 203 -22.96 11.51 12.10
N GLU A 204 -24.21 11.75 11.67
CA GLU A 204 -24.93 10.80 10.81
C GLU A 204 -24.20 10.61 9.47
N CYS A 205 -23.71 11.69 8.83
CA CYS A 205 -22.88 11.59 7.62
C CYS A 205 -21.62 10.75 7.84
N LYS A 206 -20.87 10.98 8.93
CA LYS A 206 -19.70 10.20 9.30
C LYS A 206 -20.04 8.74 9.64
N LYS A 207 -21.20 8.45 10.23
CA LYS A 207 -21.63 7.08 10.56
C LYS A 207 -21.94 6.27 9.28
N ILE A 208 -22.66 6.86 8.32
CA ILE A 208 -22.93 6.26 7.01
C ILE A 208 -21.60 5.91 6.31
N LEU A 209 -20.63 6.83 6.35
CA LEU A 209 -19.28 6.56 5.88
C LEU A 209 -18.64 5.41 6.67
N ARG A 210 -18.48 5.53 7.99
CA ARG A 210 -17.81 4.58 8.90
C ARG A 210 -18.24 3.12 8.72
N CYS A 211 -19.53 2.87 8.56
CA CYS A 211 -20.10 1.52 8.40
C CYS A 211 -19.87 0.89 7.01
N LEU A 212 -19.85 1.71 5.94
CA LEU A 212 -19.42 1.24 4.61
C LEU A 212 -17.90 1.09 4.54
N GLY A 213 -17.18 1.96 5.27
CA GLY A 213 -15.74 2.04 5.22
C GLY A 213 -15.09 3.38 5.61
N PHE A 214 -15.71 4.51 5.35
CA PHE A 214 -15.01 5.69 4.86
C PHE A 214 -14.50 6.63 5.98
N GLY A 215 -13.97 6.05 7.05
CA GLY A 215 -13.47 6.74 8.24
C GLY A 215 -11.95 6.83 8.36
N TYR A 216 -11.48 7.78 9.15
CA TYR A 216 -10.08 7.94 9.55
C TYR A 216 -9.99 8.57 10.94
N GLU A 217 -9.24 7.94 11.84
CA GLU A 217 -8.82 8.53 13.11
C GLU A 217 -7.43 9.16 12.93
N ASN A 218 -7.32 10.46 13.18
CA ASN A 218 -6.04 11.16 13.21
C ASN A 218 -5.32 10.82 14.52
N ILE A 219 -4.56 9.73 14.50
CA ILE A 219 -3.68 9.35 15.61
C ILE A 219 -2.37 10.13 15.45
N HIS A 220 -1.99 10.89 16.47
CA HIS A 220 -0.68 11.56 16.49
C HIS A 220 0.44 10.52 16.43
N SER A 221 1.36 10.67 15.47
CA SER A 221 2.64 9.97 15.51
C SER A 221 3.60 10.67 16.47
N CYS A 222 4.60 9.94 16.98
CA CYS A 222 5.72 10.58 17.64
C CYS A 222 6.59 11.35 16.62
N TYR A 223 7.39 12.30 17.07
CA TYR A 223 8.12 13.28 16.23
C TYR A 223 9.04 12.67 15.13
N TYR A 224 9.35 11.38 15.20
CA TYR A 224 10.16 10.64 14.22
C TYR A 224 9.39 9.44 13.61
N ASP A 225 8.05 9.46 13.67
CA ASP A 225 7.09 8.47 13.16
C ASP A 225 7.23 7.01 13.66
N TYR A 226 8.22 6.68 14.50
CA TYR A 226 8.46 5.33 15.05
C TYR A 226 7.30 4.71 15.84
N ALA A 227 6.33 5.50 16.29
CA ALA A 227 5.16 5.03 17.03
C ALA A 227 3.94 5.92 16.78
N LEU A 228 2.75 5.31 16.77
CA LEU A 228 1.47 6.00 16.86
C LEU A 228 1.01 6.03 18.32
N PHE A 229 0.60 7.21 18.81
CA PHE A 229 0.06 7.38 20.17
C PHE A 229 -1.39 6.91 20.23
N TYR A 230 -1.58 5.59 20.36
CA TYR A 230 -2.88 4.92 20.31
C TYR A 230 -3.16 4.10 21.57
N LYS A 231 -4.43 4.02 21.99
CA LYS A 231 -4.92 3.29 23.18
C LYS A 231 -4.05 3.57 24.42
N GLU A 232 -3.42 2.54 24.99
CA GLU A 232 -2.49 2.61 26.13
C GLU A 232 -1.28 3.56 25.94
N HIS A 233 -1.08 4.12 24.74
CA HIS A 233 0.00 5.07 24.43
C HIS A 233 -0.51 6.44 23.95
N GLU A 234 -1.82 6.68 23.94
CA GLU A 234 -2.46 7.95 23.53
C GLU A 234 -1.91 9.18 24.27
N LYS A 235 -1.57 9.02 25.55
CA LYS A 235 -1.10 10.10 26.44
C LYS A 235 0.43 10.21 26.51
N LYS A 236 1.18 9.54 25.63
CA LYS A 236 2.66 9.63 25.60
C LYS A 236 3.12 10.81 24.75
N ASP A 237 4.19 11.47 25.16
CA ASP A 237 4.86 12.58 24.45
C ASP A 237 6.08 12.11 23.64
N ARG A 238 6.54 10.86 23.84
CA ARG A 238 7.81 10.32 23.31
C ARG A 238 7.65 8.91 22.75
N CYS A 239 8.42 8.61 21.70
CA CYS A 239 8.48 7.28 21.08
C CYS A 239 8.96 6.20 22.08
N LEU A 240 8.55 4.94 21.88
CA LEU A 240 9.25 3.81 22.49
C LEU A 240 10.62 3.59 21.81
N PRO A 241 11.68 3.20 22.53
CA PRO A 241 13.03 3.06 21.98
C PRO A 241 13.21 1.75 21.19
N PHE A 242 12.76 1.74 19.93
CA PHE A 242 13.14 0.72 18.95
C PHE A 242 14.00 1.36 17.84
N PRO A 243 15.34 1.34 17.97
CA PRO A 243 16.23 1.90 16.96
C PRO A 243 16.28 1.00 15.71
N PHE A 244 15.55 1.39 14.67
CA PHE A 244 15.57 0.69 13.38
C PHE A 244 16.81 1.08 12.56
N LEU A 245 17.81 0.18 12.49
CA LEU A 245 18.89 0.29 11.50
C LEU A 245 18.33 0.02 10.10
N THR A 246 18.10 1.08 9.31
CA THR A 246 17.62 0.96 7.93
C THR A 246 18.75 1.10 6.93
N LEU A 247 18.82 0.17 5.96
CA LEU A 247 19.77 0.19 4.85
C LEU A 247 19.02 0.25 3.51
N LEU A 248 18.86 1.47 2.96
CA LEU A 248 18.30 1.67 1.62
C LEU A 248 19.36 1.41 0.55
N ILE A 249 19.35 0.22 -0.05
CA ILE A 249 20.32 -0.20 -1.07
C ILE A 249 19.71 -0.07 -2.48
N PRO A 250 20.23 0.81 -3.36
CA PRO A 250 19.71 0.98 -4.72
C PRO A 250 19.88 -0.31 -5.56
N GLY A 251 18.76 -0.85 -6.05
CA GLY A 251 18.71 -2.11 -6.80
C GLY A 251 19.77 -2.31 -7.90
N PRO A 252 20.11 -1.31 -8.74
CA PRO A 252 21.16 -1.46 -9.77
C PRO A 252 22.56 -1.74 -9.22
N ASN A 253 22.85 -1.27 -8.00
CA ASN A 253 24.15 -1.37 -7.34
C ASN A 253 24.12 -2.34 -6.14
N ALA A 254 23.04 -3.11 -5.97
CA ALA A 254 22.88 -3.99 -4.83
C ALA A 254 23.96 -5.11 -4.81
N PRO A 255 24.55 -5.43 -3.64
CA PRO A 255 25.61 -6.42 -3.55
C PRO A 255 25.09 -7.86 -3.72
N GLY A 256 23.79 -8.10 -3.53
CA GLY A 256 23.17 -9.42 -3.68
C GLY A 256 23.78 -10.44 -2.71
N ASN A 257 24.37 -11.51 -3.22
CA ASN A 257 25.13 -12.49 -2.41
C ASN A 257 26.35 -11.90 -1.68
N GLU A 258 26.86 -10.74 -2.09
CA GLU A 258 28.04 -10.11 -1.49
C GLU A 258 27.69 -9.23 -0.29
N ILE A 259 26.40 -9.12 0.08
CA ILE A 259 25.91 -8.32 1.22
C ILE A 259 26.63 -8.66 2.53
N ASP A 260 26.99 -9.92 2.75
CA ASP A 260 27.67 -10.38 3.97
C ASP A 260 29.01 -9.67 4.19
N VAL A 261 29.74 -9.35 3.11
CA VAL A 261 31.02 -8.61 3.18
C VAL A 261 30.83 -7.18 3.69
N TYR A 262 29.65 -6.58 3.45
CA TYR A 262 29.27 -5.27 3.99
C TYR A 262 28.71 -5.36 5.40
N LEU A 263 28.29 -6.55 5.85
CA LEU A 263 27.76 -6.81 7.18
C LEU A 263 28.83 -7.26 8.19
N CYS A 264 30.03 -7.69 7.76
CA CYS A 264 31.11 -8.12 8.67
C CYS A 264 31.33 -7.14 9.85
N PRO A 265 31.51 -5.81 9.66
CA PRO A 265 31.76 -4.90 10.78
C PRO A 265 30.59 -4.85 11.77
N LEU A 266 29.35 -4.84 11.26
CA LEU A 266 28.14 -4.87 12.07
C LEU A 266 28.00 -6.18 12.85
N ILE A 267 28.39 -7.32 12.25
CA ILE A 267 28.35 -8.62 12.91
C ILE A 267 29.40 -8.70 14.02
N ASP A 268 30.58 -8.10 13.84
CA ASP A 268 31.62 -8.06 14.87
C ASP A 268 31.26 -7.10 16.02
N GLU A 269 30.71 -5.90 15.72
CA GLU A 269 30.11 -5.00 16.72
C GLU A 269 28.97 -5.69 17.51
N LEU A 270 28.14 -6.51 16.85
CA LEU A 270 27.06 -7.27 17.48
C LEU A 270 27.55 -8.43 18.36
N LYS A 271 28.74 -8.99 18.12
CA LYS A 271 29.38 -9.95 19.04
C LYS A 271 29.84 -9.25 20.30
N GLU A 272 30.55 -8.12 20.18
CA GLU A 272 31.00 -7.30 21.32
C GLU A 272 29.81 -6.86 22.20
N LEU A 273 28.74 -6.35 21.56
CA LEU A 273 27.49 -5.94 22.22
C LEU A 273 26.67 -7.11 22.80
N TRP A 274 26.93 -8.35 22.42
CA TRP A 274 26.26 -9.53 22.99
C TRP A 274 27.06 -10.14 24.15
N GLU A 275 28.38 -10.28 23.98
CA GLU A 275 29.27 -11.02 24.89
C GLU A 275 29.79 -10.17 26.06
N SER A 276 30.07 -8.89 25.82
CA SER A 276 30.70 -7.98 26.82
C SER A 276 29.83 -6.76 27.14
N GLY A 277 29.13 -6.23 26.13
CA GLY A 277 28.39 -4.98 26.20
C GLY A 277 29.30 -3.75 26.25
N VAL A 278 28.75 -2.60 25.89
CA VAL A 278 29.50 -1.32 25.76
C VAL A 278 29.03 -0.33 26.83
N GLN A 279 29.97 0.26 27.57
CA GLN A 279 29.69 1.24 28.61
C GLN A 279 29.03 2.50 28.01
N THR A 280 27.76 2.70 28.34
CA THR A 280 26.88 3.72 27.77
C THR A 280 26.31 4.61 28.87
N TYR A 281 26.29 5.91 28.64
CA TYR A 281 25.78 6.90 29.61
C TYR A 281 24.31 7.21 29.36
N ASP A 282 23.44 6.92 30.32
CA ASP A 282 22.04 7.34 30.32
C ASP A 282 21.95 8.81 30.74
N LYS A 283 21.50 9.68 29.83
CA LYS A 283 21.34 11.13 30.07
C LYS A 283 20.12 11.48 30.95
N MET A 284 19.10 10.61 31.02
CA MET A 284 17.91 10.82 31.84
C MET A 284 18.16 10.43 33.31
N VAL A 285 18.92 9.36 33.54
CA VAL A 285 19.24 8.84 34.89
C VAL A 285 20.60 9.34 35.39
N ALA A 286 21.42 9.92 34.52
CA ALA A 286 22.76 10.45 34.78
C ALA A 286 23.76 9.39 35.31
N CYS A 287 23.66 8.16 34.79
CA CYS A 287 24.50 7.02 35.18
C CYS A 287 25.03 6.25 33.96
N THR A 288 26.14 5.53 34.14
CA THR A 288 26.68 4.62 33.12
C THR A 288 26.19 3.19 33.36
N PHE A 289 25.84 2.47 32.29
CA PHE A 289 25.44 1.06 32.30
C PHE A 289 26.12 0.30 31.15
N SER A 290 26.20 -1.04 31.24
CA SER A 290 26.67 -1.84 30.09
C SER A 290 25.52 -2.11 29.13
N LEU A 291 25.51 -1.42 27.99
CA LEU A 291 24.53 -1.63 26.93
C LEU A 291 24.85 -2.93 26.20
N HIS A 292 23.88 -3.83 26.16
CA HIS A 292 23.92 -5.04 25.34
C HIS A 292 22.90 -4.93 24.20
N ALA A 293 23.16 -5.57 23.06
CA ALA A 293 22.28 -5.55 21.90
C ALA A 293 22.16 -6.92 21.21
N ALA A 294 21.03 -7.17 20.55
CA ALA A 294 20.79 -8.36 19.75
C ALA A 294 19.86 -8.05 18.57
N VAL A 295 20.13 -8.64 17.40
CA VAL A 295 19.23 -8.54 16.23
C VAL A 295 18.17 -9.62 16.35
N ILE A 296 16.93 -9.22 16.68
CA ILE A 296 15.81 -10.15 16.87
C ILE A 296 15.32 -10.71 15.52
N TRP A 297 15.31 -9.88 14.47
CA TRP A 297 15.02 -10.26 13.08
C TRP A 297 15.39 -9.14 12.11
N THR A 298 15.40 -9.44 10.81
CA THR A 298 15.38 -8.43 9.72
C THR A 298 14.01 -8.32 9.06
N ILE A 299 13.73 -7.22 8.35
CA ILE A 299 12.50 -6.99 7.54
C ILE A 299 12.94 -6.72 6.11
N ASN A 300 12.38 -7.42 5.11
CA ASN A 300 12.92 -7.43 3.74
C ASN A 300 11.86 -7.62 2.66
N ASP A 301 12.06 -7.00 1.49
CA ASP A 301 11.39 -7.46 0.26
C ASP A 301 11.87 -8.89 -0.11
N PHE A 302 11.14 -9.59 -0.97
CA PHE A 302 11.45 -11.00 -1.25
C PHE A 302 12.84 -11.24 -1.91
N PRO A 303 13.31 -10.40 -2.84
CA PRO A 303 14.71 -10.37 -3.28
C PRO A 303 15.73 -10.22 -2.15
N ALA A 304 15.61 -9.20 -1.28
CA ALA A 304 16.54 -8.95 -0.18
C ALA A 304 16.48 -10.05 0.89
N TYR A 305 15.30 -10.60 1.16
CA TYR A 305 15.12 -11.79 2.01
C TYR A 305 15.97 -12.95 1.49
N GLY A 306 15.88 -13.25 0.20
CA GLY A 306 16.68 -14.30 -0.45
C GLY A 306 18.18 -14.03 -0.36
N ASN A 307 18.58 -12.76 -0.54
CA ASN A 307 19.96 -12.35 -0.33
C ASN A 307 20.41 -12.59 1.11
N LEU A 308 19.76 -12.02 2.12
CA LEU A 308 20.19 -12.12 3.53
C LEU A 308 20.14 -13.55 4.08
N LEU A 309 19.10 -14.33 3.78
CA LEU A 309 19.03 -15.74 4.20
C LEU A 309 20.06 -16.62 3.47
N GLY A 310 20.48 -16.22 2.26
CA GLY A 310 21.29 -17.06 1.38
C GLY A 310 20.48 -18.08 0.56
N TRP A 311 19.15 -17.95 0.51
CA TRP A 311 18.24 -18.85 -0.20
C TRP A 311 17.85 -18.31 -1.58
N CYS A 312 17.87 -19.16 -2.62
CA CYS A 312 17.52 -18.73 -3.97
C CYS A 312 16.00 -18.59 -4.16
N THR A 313 15.48 -17.36 -4.15
CA THR A 313 14.04 -17.04 -4.25
C THR A 313 13.43 -17.23 -5.66
N HIS A 314 14.04 -18.09 -6.48
CA HIS A 314 13.65 -18.40 -7.84
C HIS A 314 13.65 -19.92 -8.11
N GLY A 315 12.79 -20.36 -9.03
CA GLY A 315 12.75 -21.76 -9.49
C GLY A 315 11.88 -22.69 -8.62
N LYS A 316 12.27 -23.98 -8.56
CA LYS A 316 11.46 -25.07 -7.99
C LYS A 316 11.22 -24.96 -6.49
N LEU A 317 12.23 -24.52 -5.73
CA LEU A 317 12.20 -24.43 -4.25
C LEU A 317 12.21 -22.97 -3.78
N ALA A 318 11.61 -22.06 -4.56
CA ALA A 318 11.70 -20.62 -4.29
C ALA A 318 11.17 -20.19 -2.91
N CYS A 319 10.23 -20.93 -2.32
CA CYS A 319 9.72 -20.67 -0.97
C CYS A 319 10.71 -21.18 0.10
N PRO A 320 11.29 -20.31 0.95
CA PRO A 320 12.21 -20.72 2.00
C PRO A 320 11.50 -21.45 3.15
N VAL A 321 10.27 -21.04 3.48
CA VAL A 321 9.49 -21.60 4.62
C VAL A 321 9.06 -23.05 4.35
N CYS A 322 8.66 -23.37 3.11
CA CYS A 322 8.38 -24.76 2.71
C CYS A 322 9.65 -25.57 2.38
N ASN A 323 10.79 -24.89 2.19
CA ASN A 323 12.09 -25.49 1.87
C ASN A 323 11.98 -26.54 0.73
N GLU A 324 12.65 -27.69 0.85
CA GLU A 324 12.62 -28.82 -0.07
C GLU A 324 11.23 -29.47 -0.25
N ASP A 325 10.33 -29.32 0.73
CA ASP A 325 8.97 -29.87 0.71
C ASP A 325 7.95 -28.91 0.04
N GLY A 326 8.45 -27.85 -0.61
CA GLY A 326 7.69 -26.93 -1.45
C GLY A 326 6.98 -27.61 -2.62
N SER A 327 5.71 -27.24 -2.85
CA SER A 327 4.92 -27.79 -3.97
C SER A 327 5.02 -26.90 -5.21
N TYR A 328 5.74 -27.39 -6.23
CA TYR A 328 5.88 -26.69 -7.51
C TYR A 328 5.26 -27.47 -8.68
N THR A 329 5.13 -26.79 -9.82
CA THR A 329 4.88 -27.39 -11.14
C THR A 329 5.68 -26.63 -12.20
N LYS A 330 6.32 -27.37 -13.12
CA LYS A 330 7.15 -26.80 -14.18
C LYS A 330 6.29 -26.48 -15.40
N LEU A 331 6.30 -25.23 -15.82
CA LEU A 331 5.75 -24.75 -17.10
C LEU A 331 6.90 -24.60 -18.12
N ARG A 332 6.59 -24.31 -19.39
CA ARG A 332 7.61 -24.23 -20.47
C ARG A 332 8.75 -23.26 -20.18
N SER A 333 8.49 -22.14 -19.50
CA SER A 333 9.46 -21.06 -19.25
C SER A 333 9.61 -20.65 -17.78
N LYS A 334 8.85 -21.25 -16.85
CA LYS A 334 8.84 -20.85 -15.43
C LYS A 334 8.40 -22.00 -14.51
N TYR A 335 8.63 -21.85 -13.22
CA TYR A 335 8.02 -22.69 -12.18
C TYR A 335 6.86 -21.92 -11.54
N CYS A 336 5.80 -22.63 -11.17
CA CYS A 336 4.69 -22.10 -10.38
C CYS A 336 4.50 -22.92 -9.10
N HIS A 337 3.98 -22.26 -8.06
CA HIS A 337 3.79 -22.79 -6.71
C HIS A 337 2.30 -22.97 -6.47
N ILE A 338 1.79 -24.14 -6.91
CA ILE A 338 0.38 -24.54 -6.85
C ILE A 338 0.22 -25.79 -5.98
N ARG A 339 -1.04 -26.21 -5.78
CA ARG A 339 -1.51 -27.26 -4.85
C ARG A 339 -1.61 -26.77 -3.42
N HIS A 340 -2.16 -25.57 -3.20
CA HIS A 340 -2.54 -25.09 -1.87
C HIS A 340 -3.53 -26.03 -1.16
N ARG A 341 -4.22 -26.89 -1.92
CA ARG A 341 -4.97 -28.06 -1.39
C ARG A 341 -4.17 -28.97 -0.46
N ARG A 342 -2.84 -28.94 -0.50
CA ARG A 342 -1.92 -29.62 0.41
C ARG A 342 -2.08 -29.15 1.87
N TYR A 343 -2.57 -27.94 2.09
CA TYR A 343 -2.82 -27.35 3.42
C TYR A 343 -4.23 -27.64 3.98
N LEU A 344 -5.21 -27.99 3.13
CA LEU A 344 -6.58 -28.32 3.59
C LEU A 344 -6.60 -29.60 4.46
N PRO A 345 -7.61 -29.79 5.34
CA PRO A 345 -7.79 -31.04 6.08
C PRO A 345 -7.78 -32.28 5.19
N MET A 346 -7.24 -33.41 5.67
CA MET A 346 -6.98 -34.60 4.84
C MET A 346 -8.24 -35.26 4.27
N ASN A 347 -9.36 -35.13 4.98
CA ASN A 347 -10.69 -35.59 4.56
C ASN A 347 -11.38 -34.65 3.55
N HIS A 348 -10.90 -33.41 3.37
CA HIS A 348 -11.60 -32.35 2.66
C HIS A 348 -11.89 -32.67 1.18
N SER A 349 -13.12 -32.39 0.74
CA SER A 349 -13.64 -32.79 -0.59
C SER A 349 -12.77 -32.31 -1.75
N TRP A 350 -12.24 -31.08 -1.70
CA TRP A 350 -11.42 -30.51 -2.77
C TRP A 350 -10.08 -31.24 -2.98
N ARG A 351 -9.54 -31.97 -1.99
CA ARG A 351 -8.37 -32.84 -2.19
C ARG A 351 -8.66 -34.00 -3.16
N LYS A 352 -9.90 -34.47 -3.22
CA LYS A 352 -10.36 -35.56 -4.10
C LYS A 352 -10.80 -35.04 -5.48
N ASN A 353 -11.25 -33.79 -5.58
CA ASN A 353 -11.66 -33.16 -6.83
C ASN A 353 -10.46 -33.02 -7.81
N THR A 354 -10.51 -33.73 -8.93
CA THR A 354 -9.50 -33.66 -9.99
C THR A 354 -9.87 -32.65 -11.08
N ALA A 355 -11.16 -32.54 -11.40
CA ALA A 355 -11.68 -31.82 -12.56
C ALA A 355 -11.54 -30.30 -12.50
N LEU A 356 -11.70 -29.69 -11.31
CA LEU A 356 -11.55 -28.24 -11.11
C LEU A 356 -10.11 -27.81 -10.76
N PHE A 357 -9.15 -28.72 -10.86
CA PHE A 357 -7.75 -28.50 -10.48
C PHE A 357 -6.80 -29.16 -11.50
N ASN A 358 -5.57 -29.42 -11.09
CA ASN A 358 -4.50 -30.01 -11.93
C ASN A 358 -4.69 -31.48 -12.34
N GLY A 359 -5.92 -32.00 -12.42
CA GLY A 359 -6.22 -33.37 -12.82
C GLY A 359 -5.80 -34.47 -11.82
N ARG A 360 -5.23 -34.12 -10.66
CA ARG A 360 -4.70 -35.07 -9.68
C ARG A 360 -5.37 -34.93 -8.31
N ARG A 361 -5.48 -36.04 -7.58
CA ARG A 361 -5.85 -36.06 -6.15
C ARG A 361 -4.66 -35.58 -5.32
N GLU A 362 -4.89 -34.79 -4.28
CA GLU A 362 -3.84 -34.30 -3.38
C GLU A 362 -3.88 -35.05 -2.04
N MET A 363 -3.04 -36.08 -1.95
CA MET A 363 -2.97 -37.00 -0.80
C MET A 363 -1.75 -36.73 0.11
N ARG A 364 -1.02 -35.62 -0.07
CA ARG A 364 0.12 -35.26 0.78
C ARG A 364 -0.32 -34.42 1.98
N ASN A 365 0.32 -34.64 3.13
CA ASN A 365 0.17 -33.80 4.33
C ASN A 365 0.61 -32.35 4.04
N ARG A 366 0.34 -31.40 4.96
CA ARG A 366 0.92 -30.02 4.93
C ARG A 366 2.45 -30.08 4.70
N PRO A 367 3.10 -29.07 4.07
CA PRO A 367 4.56 -29.02 4.05
C PRO A 367 5.17 -29.12 5.45
N ARG A 368 6.31 -29.81 5.57
CA ARG A 368 7.06 -29.90 6.82
C ARG A 368 7.46 -28.51 7.33
N ASP A 369 7.40 -28.34 8.65
CA ASP A 369 8.06 -27.25 9.35
C ASP A 369 9.51 -27.60 9.67
N PHE A 370 10.43 -26.69 9.38
CA PHE A 370 11.87 -26.83 9.59
C PHE A 370 12.29 -26.01 10.82
N SER A 371 13.03 -26.63 11.74
CA SER A 371 13.55 -26.01 12.96
C SER A 371 14.79 -25.13 12.70
N GLY A 372 15.37 -24.54 13.76
CA GLY A 372 16.67 -23.88 13.65
C GLY A 372 17.77 -24.89 13.32
N GLU A 373 17.68 -26.05 13.94
CA GLU A 373 18.56 -27.20 13.83
C GLU A 373 18.48 -27.85 12.44
N ASP A 374 17.28 -28.13 11.91
CA ASP A 374 17.10 -28.64 10.54
C ASP A 374 17.74 -27.73 9.48
N ILE A 375 17.72 -26.42 9.73
CA ILE A 375 18.32 -25.41 8.85
C ILE A 375 19.84 -25.39 9.01
N LEU A 376 20.38 -25.54 10.22
CA LEU A 376 21.82 -25.70 10.44
C LEU A 376 22.36 -26.96 9.73
N ASP A 377 21.69 -28.11 9.91
CA ASP A 377 22.08 -29.37 9.27
C ASP A 377 22.19 -29.22 7.74
N GLN A 378 21.20 -28.57 7.10
CA GLN A 378 21.24 -28.26 5.66
C GLN A 378 22.36 -27.28 5.27
N LEU A 379 22.69 -26.32 6.15
CA LEU A 379 23.72 -25.31 5.91
C LEU A 379 25.14 -25.88 6.02
N ASP A 380 25.34 -26.95 6.80
CA ASP A 380 26.66 -27.58 7.00
C ASP A 380 27.08 -28.52 5.85
N TYR A 381 26.13 -28.88 4.96
CA TYR A 381 26.43 -29.49 3.66
C TYR A 381 26.85 -28.48 2.58
N ILE A 382 26.85 -27.17 2.86
CA ILE A 382 27.26 -26.15 1.89
C ILE A 382 28.79 -26.09 1.82
N VAL A 383 29.33 -26.27 0.60
CA VAL A 383 30.75 -26.11 0.34
C VAL A 383 31.18 -24.65 0.61
N PRO A 384 32.18 -24.39 1.47
CA PRO A 384 32.75 -23.06 1.65
C PRO A 384 33.35 -22.54 0.33
N ARG A 385 33.05 -21.28 -0.03
CA ARG A 385 33.38 -20.67 -1.33
C ARG A 385 33.83 -19.22 -1.11
N THR A 386 34.74 -18.74 -1.95
CA THR A 386 35.25 -17.37 -1.82
C THR A 386 34.27 -16.37 -2.42
N PHE A 387 33.87 -15.36 -1.65
CA PHE A 387 32.94 -14.31 -2.11
C PHE A 387 33.65 -13.19 -2.90
N GLY A 388 32.85 -12.33 -3.53
CA GLY A 388 33.34 -11.13 -4.22
C GLY A 388 33.65 -11.30 -5.72
N LYS A 389 33.60 -10.18 -6.44
CA LYS A 389 33.72 -10.10 -7.90
C LYS A 389 35.18 -10.12 -8.42
N HIS A 390 36.17 -10.24 -7.54
CA HIS A 390 37.61 -10.15 -7.87
C HIS A 390 38.01 -11.05 -9.04
N ARG A 391 38.91 -10.59 -9.93
CA ARG A 391 39.16 -11.23 -11.23
C ARG A 391 39.44 -12.72 -11.10
N ASP A 392 40.31 -13.09 -10.16
CA ASP A 392 40.82 -14.45 -9.96
C ASP A 392 39.93 -15.36 -9.10
N ASN A 393 38.75 -14.89 -8.67
CA ASN A 393 37.81 -15.73 -7.94
C ASN A 393 37.29 -16.88 -8.82
N LYS A 394 37.69 -18.11 -8.48
CA LYS A 394 37.35 -19.34 -9.21
C LYS A 394 35.87 -19.75 -9.04
N ASP A 395 35.23 -19.38 -7.93
CA ASP A 395 33.83 -19.72 -7.60
C ASP A 395 32.77 -18.94 -8.39
N LYS A 396 33.19 -17.96 -9.22
CA LYS A 396 32.28 -17.12 -10.03
C LYS A 396 31.24 -17.90 -10.84
N LYS A 397 31.60 -19.07 -11.39
CA LYS A 397 30.71 -19.90 -12.21
C LYS A 397 29.99 -20.94 -11.35
N ARG A 398 29.02 -20.45 -10.59
CA ARG A 398 28.16 -21.22 -9.67
C ARG A 398 27.50 -22.43 -10.36
N LYS A 399 27.99 -23.64 -10.09
CA LYS A 399 27.20 -24.88 -10.14
C LYS A 399 26.84 -25.26 -8.71
N ARG A 400 25.56 -25.57 -8.49
CA ARG A 400 25.07 -26.15 -7.23
C ARG A 400 25.06 -27.67 -7.34
N ASN A 401 25.47 -28.33 -6.27
CA ASN A 401 25.34 -29.77 -6.10
C ASN A 401 23.88 -30.13 -5.71
N ALA A 402 23.55 -31.40 -5.53
CA ALA A 402 22.19 -31.80 -5.16
C ALA A 402 21.90 -31.54 -3.66
N GLU A 403 22.95 -31.69 -2.86
CA GLU A 403 23.03 -31.61 -1.41
C GLU A 403 22.90 -30.16 -0.91
N GLU A 404 23.38 -29.19 -1.71
CA GLU A 404 23.18 -27.74 -1.45
C GLU A 404 21.72 -27.27 -1.64
N LEU A 405 20.79 -28.19 -1.98
CA LEU A 405 19.35 -27.99 -2.17
C LEU A 405 18.98 -26.76 -3.02
N ASN A 406 18.66 -25.65 -2.36
CA ASN A 406 18.38 -24.36 -2.97
C ASN A 406 19.09 -23.19 -2.27
N TRP A 407 20.00 -23.50 -1.34
CA TRP A 407 20.91 -22.54 -0.74
C TRP A 407 21.87 -21.96 -1.79
N THR A 408 22.54 -20.88 -1.40
CA THR A 408 23.58 -20.20 -2.18
C THR A 408 24.80 -19.83 -1.34
N ARG A 409 24.66 -19.82 -0.01
CA ARG A 409 25.70 -19.75 1.03
C ARG A 409 25.05 -19.96 2.41
N LYS A 410 25.87 -20.20 3.44
CA LYS A 410 25.53 -19.93 4.84
C LYS A 410 25.57 -18.41 5.06
N SER A 411 24.58 -17.86 5.76
CA SER A 411 24.46 -16.41 5.99
C SER A 411 25.34 -15.98 7.17
N ILE A 412 26.02 -14.83 7.05
CA ILE A 412 26.91 -14.30 8.10
C ILE A 412 26.23 -14.12 9.47
N PHE A 413 24.91 -13.91 9.52
CA PHE A 413 24.19 -13.84 10.81
C PHE A 413 24.27 -15.14 11.64
N PHE A 414 24.63 -16.28 11.04
CA PHE A 414 24.89 -17.52 11.80
C PHE A 414 26.22 -17.52 12.58
N GLU A 415 27.02 -16.45 12.49
CA GLU A 415 28.13 -16.20 13.41
C GLU A 415 27.67 -15.65 14.77
N LEU A 416 26.41 -15.19 14.87
CA LEU A 416 25.79 -14.79 16.14
C LEU A 416 25.17 -16.03 16.80
N GLU A 417 25.69 -16.43 17.97
CA GLU A 417 25.33 -17.69 18.67
C GLU A 417 23.80 -17.93 18.75
N TYR A 418 23.06 -16.91 19.19
CA TYR A 418 21.61 -16.96 19.39
C TYR A 418 20.80 -17.07 18.09
N TRP A 419 21.36 -16.72 16.93
CA TRP A 419 20.64 -16.63 15.65
C TRP A 419 20.02 -17.97 15.20
N SER A 420 20.72 -19.06 15.51
CA SER A 420 20.24 -20.43 15.30
C SER A 420 18.91 -20.71 16.02
N LYS A 421 18.72 -20.15 17.22
CA LYS A 421 17.59 -20.40 18.12
C LYS A 421 16.38 -19.50 17.89
N LEU A 422 16.51 -18.47 17.05
CA LEU A 422 15.42 -17.59 16.66
C LEU A 422 14.38 -18.33 15.80
N LYS A 423 13.11 -18.32 16.24
CA LYS A 423 11.98 -18.93 15.51
C LYS A 423 11.66 -18.23 14.19
N ILE A 424 11.94 -16.93 14.10
CA ILE A 424 11.93 -16.13 12.87
C ILE A 424 13.22 -15.31 12.85
N ARG A 425 13.97 -15.42 11.75
CA ARG A 425 15.23 -14.69 11.50
C ARG A 425 15.04 -13.52 10.53
N HIS A 426 14.20 -13.73 9.53
CA HIS A 426 13.88 -12.74 8.50
C HIS A 426 12.36 -12.70 8.32
N ASN A 427 11.78 -11.50 8.31
CA ASN A 427 10.38 -11.24 7.97
C ASN A 427 10.28 -10.82 6.50
N LEU A 428 9.17 -11.21 5.87
CA LEU A 428 8.76 -10.69 4.57
C LEU A 428 8.03 -9.36 4.76
N ASP A 429 8.40 -8.35 3.98
CA ASP A 429 7.63 -7.12 3.88
C ASP A 429 6.31 -7.41 3.14
N VAL A 430 5.21 -7.41 3.89
CA VAL A 430 3.88 -7.74 3.37
C VAL A 430 3.39 -6.70 2.37
N MET A 431 3.73 -5.42 2.51
CA MET A 431 3.34 -4.36 1.57
C MET A 431 4.00 -4.61 0.20
N HIS A 432 5.28 -4.98 0.15
CA HIS A 432 5.95 -5.31 -1.10
C HIS A 432 5.41 -6.60 -1.72
N ILE A 433 5.06 -7.62 -0.92
CA ILE A 433 4.41 -8.83 -1.46
C ILE A 433 3.02 -8.51 -2.01
N GLU A 434 2.21 -7.76 -1.25
CA GLU A 434 0.87 -7.30 -1.64
C GLU A 434 0.91 -6.50 -2.94
N LYS A 435 1.81 -5.51 -3.03
CA LYS A 435 2.07 -4.74 -4.25
C LYS A 435 2.38 -5.66 -5.44
N ASN A 436 3.27 -6.63 -5.25
CA ASN A 436 3.62 -7.58 -6.31
C ASN A 436 2.42 -8.45 -6.72
N ILE A 437 1.57 -8.88 -5.78
CA ILE A 437 0.35 -9.66 -6.05
C ILE A 437 -0.69 -8.80 -6.79
N PHE A 438 -0.89 -7.56 -6.36
CA PHE A 438 -1.73 -6.57 -7.04
C PHE A 438 -1.25 -6.34 -8.48
N ASP A 439 0.05 -6.10 -8.70
CA ASP A 439 0.62 -5.92 -10.04
C ASP A 439 0.37 -7.18 -10.92
N ILE A 440 0.53 -8.40 -10.37
CA ILE A 440 0.25 -9.66 -11.09
C ILE A 440 -1.23 -9.79 -11.43
N LEU A 441 -2.11 -9.47 -10.49
CA LEU A 441 -3.57 -9.54 -10.63
C LEU A 441 -4.04 -8.58 -11.73
N ILE A 442 -3.64 -7.30 -11.64
CA ILE A 442 -3.95 -6.27 -12.62
C ILE A 442 -3.34 -6.60 -13.99
N GLU A 443 -2.08 -7.04 -14.07
CA GLU A 443 -1.49 -7.46 -15.35
C GLU A 443 -2.28 -8.61 -16.00
N THR A 444 -2.85 -9.52 -15.20
CA THR A 444 -3.67 -10.66 -15.66
C THR A 444 -5.06 -10.21 -16.10
N LEU A 445 -5.81 -9.49 -15.25
CA LEU A 445 -7.14 -8.96 -15.56
C LEU A 445 -7.12 -8.02 -16.79
N LEU A 446 -6.09 -7.19 -16.91
CA LEU A 446 -5.92 -6.29 -18.04
C LEU A 446 -5.35 -6.96 -19.30
N ASN A 447 -4.94 -8.24 -19.28
CA ASN A 447 -4.35 -8.91 -20.44
C ASN A 447 -3.27 -8.04 -21.13
N THR A 448 -2.19 -7.74 -20.38
CA THR A 448 -1.03 -6.98 -20.88
C THR A 448 0.04 -7.91 -21.48
N GLU A 449 1.07 -7.36 -22.12
CA GLU A 449 2.22 -8.14 -22.64
C GLU A 449 3.03 -8.85 -21.53
N LYS A 450 2.91 -8.40 -20.28
CA LYS A 450 3.49 -9.06 -19.10
C LYS A 450 2.58 -10.11 -18.46
N SER A 451 1.29 -10.12 -18.84
CA SER A 451 0.30 -11.08 -18.35
C SER A 451 0.75 -12.52 -18.63
N LYS A 452 0.36 -13.43 -17.73
CA LYS A 452 0.97 -14.77 -17.65
C LYS A 452 0.09 -15.86 -18.27
N ASP A 453 -1.00 -15.48 -18.93
CA ASP A 453 -2.09 -16.36 -19.37
C ASP A 453 -1.98 -16.86 -20.83
N THR A 454 -2.86 -17.78 -21.20
CA THR A 454 -2.90 -18.60 -22.41
C THR A 454 -3.97 -18.14 -23.40
N LEU A 455 -3.87 -18.59 -24.66
CA LEU A 455 -4.66 -18.07 -25.78
C LEU A 455 -6.18 -18.19 -25.65
N LYS A 456 -6.73 -19.11 -24.84
CA LYS A 456 -8.19 -19.25 -24.68
C LYS A 456 -8.79 -18.19 -23.74
N ALA A 457 -8.25 -18.03 -22.53
CA ALA A 457 -8.69 -16.97 -21.60
C ALA A 457 -8.52 -15.55 -22.20
N ARG A 458 -7.54 -15.37 -23.11
CA ARG A 458 -7.37 -14.14 -23.89
C ARG A 458 -8.50 -13.85 -24.90
N MET A 459 -9.30 -14.86 -25.28
CA MET A 459 -10.50 -14.68 -26.10
C MET A 459 -11.69 -14.34 -25.20
N ASP A 460 -11.93 -15.13 -24.15
CA ASP A 460 -13.03 -14.92 -23.20
C ASP A 460 -13.06 -13.49 -22.61
N LEU A 461 -11.88 -12.96 -22.22
CA LEU A 461 -11.75 -11.58 -21.70
C LEU A 461 -11.89 -10.48 -22.76
N LYS A 462 -11.63 -10.80 -24.04
CA LYS A 462 -11.81 -9.86 -25.16
C LYS A 462 -13.29 -9.77 -25.52
N ASP A 463 -13.96 -10.91 -25.60
CA ASP A 463 -15.36 -11.02 -26.02
C ASP A 463 -16.33 -10.48 -24.94
N MET A 464 -15.88 -10.35 -23.69
CA MET A 464 -16.62 -9.71 -22.59
C MET A 464 -16.41 -8.18 -22.45
N ASN A 465 -15.55 -7.55 -23.27
CA ASN A 465 -15.28 -6.09 -23.29
C ASN A 465 -14.92 -5.40 -21.93
N ILE A 466 -14.44 -6.17 -20.96
CA ILE A 466 -14.25 -5.72 -19.56
C ILE A 466 -13.16 -4.63 -19.44
N LYS A 467 -12.10 -4.80 -20.23
CA LYS A 467 -10.80 -4.12 -20.07
C LYS A 467 -10.88 -2.60 -20.15
N GLU A 468 -11.74 -2.06 -21.01
CA GLU A 468 -11.83 -0.62 -21.21
C GLU A 468 -12.62 0.05 -20.08
N ASN A 469 -13.81 -0.47 -19.77
CA ASN A 469 -14.66 0.03 -18.68
C ASN A 469 -13.94 0.05 -17.32
N PHE A 470 -13.21 -1.03 -16.98
CA PHE A 470 -12.44 -1.10 -15.73
C PHE A 470 -11.25 -0.12 -15.70
N LEU A 471 -10.63 0.20 -16.84
CA LEU A 471 -9.59 1.21 -16.92
C LEU A 471 -10.14 2.64 -16.88
N GLN A 472 -11.29 2.90 -17.49
CA GLN A 472 -11.99 4.18 -17.36
C GLN A 472 -12.37 4.43 -15.89
N TRP A 473 -12.96 3.44 -15.22
CA TRP A 473 -13.25 3.47 -13.78
C TRP A 473 -11.98 3.70 -12.94
N LEU A 474 -10.88 2.96 -13.16
CA LEU A 474 -9.62 3.24 -12.44
C LEU A 474 -9.08 4.66 -12.69
N GLN A 475 -9.35 5.25 -13.86
CA GLN A 475 -8.86 6.59 -14.19
C GLN A 475 -9.68 7.71 -13.55
N SER A 476 -10.96 7.53 -13.27
CA SER A 476 -11.80 8.56 -12.63
C SER A 476 -11.69 8.61 -11.09
N ILE A 477 -10.92 7.71 -10.45
CA ILE A 477 -10.79 7.68 -8.99
C ILE A 477 -10.04 8.92 -8.50
N LYS A 478 -10.63 9.59 -7.50
CA LYS A 478 -10.05 10.70 -6.75
C LYS A 478 -10.05 10.35 -5.26
N PHE A 479 -9.00 10.75 -4.56
CA PHE A 479 -8.89 10.64 -3.10
C PHE A 479 -8.62 12.03 -2.50
N PRO A 480 -8.86 12.23 -1.19
CA PRO A 480 -8.41 13.40 -0.47
C PRO A 480 -6.87 13.49 -0.47
N ASP A 481 -6.35 14.71 -0.38
CA ASP A 481 -4.91 14.95 -0.34
C ASP A 481 -4.25 14.17 0.82
N GLY A 482 -3.14 13.50 0.51
CA GLY A 482 -2.39 12.66 1.47
C GLY A 482 -2.88 11.21 1.63
N TYR A 483 -4.07 10.84 1.12
CA TYR A 483 -4.59 9.47 1.24
C TYR A 483 -3.97 8.49 0.22
N ALA A 484 -3.86 8.89 -1.05
CA ALA A 484 -3.16 8.15 -2.11
C ALA A 484 -2.67 9.12 -3.20
N SER A 485 -1.81 8.66 -4.10
CA SER A 485 -1.41 9.50 -5.25
C SER A 485 -2.54 9.62 -6.28
N SER A 486 -2.35 10.51 -7.27
CA SER A 486 -3.35 10.77 -8.32
C SER A 486 -3.32 9.65 -9.37
N ILE A 487 -3.94 8.50 -9.01
CA ILE A 487 -3.95 7.23 -9.77
C ILE A 487 -4.35 7.43 -11.25
N SER A 488 -5.21 8.40 -11.54
CA SER A 488 -5.60 8.82 -12.91
C SER A 488 -4.42 9.10 -13.85
N ARG A 489 -3.28 9.55 -13.33
CA ARG A 489 -2.03 9.83 -14.06
C ARG A 489 -1.27 8.56 -14.46
N ASN A 490 -1.48 7.47 -13.72
CA ASN A 490 -0.82 6.17 -13.90
C ASN A 490 -1.62 5.24 -14.83
N VAL A 491 -2.91 5.51 -15.04
CA VAL A 491 -3.80 4.73 -15.89
C VAL A 491 -3.74 5.21 -17.34
N ARG A 492 -3.61 4.28 -18.30
CA ARG A 492 -3.63 4.56 -19.75
C ARG A 492 -4.63 3.64 -20.46
N VAL A 493 -5.90 4.06 -20.45
CA VAL A 493 -7.05 3.36 -21.07
C VAL A 493 -6.72 2.88 -22.48
N ASN A 494 -6.38 3.80 -23.39
CA ASN A 494 -6.08 3.55 -24.81
C ASN A 494 -4.88 2.62 -25.06
N LYS A 495 -4.05 2.35 -24.04
CA LYS A 495 -2.92 1.40 -24.12
C LYS A 495 -3.12 0.14 -23.28
N GLY A 496 -4.26 0.00 -22.61
CA GLY A 496 -4.61 -1.17 -21.81
C GLY A 496 -3.69 -1.41 -20.62
N LYS A 497 -3.09 -0.36 -20.04
CA LYS A 497 -1.96 -0.46 -19.08
C LYS A 497 -2.12 0.52 -17.91
N VAL A 498 -1.67 0.09 -16.74
CA VAL A 498 -1.42 0.92 -15.55
C VAL A 498 0.08 0.87 -15.25
N LEU A 499 0.70 2.02 -14.96
CA LEU A 499 2.17 2.14 -14.85
C LEU A 499 2.58 3.18 -13.79
N GLY A 500 3.54 2.82 -12.94
CA GLY A 500 4.21 3.77 -12.03
C GLY A 500 3.48 4.06 -10.70
N LEU A 501 2.57 3.18 -10.28
CA LEU A 501 1.99 3.22 -8.92
C LEU A 501 3.06 2.91 -7.86
N LYS A 502 3.04 3.64 -6.74
CA LYS A 502 3.85 3.32 -5.54
C LYS A 502 3.28 2.09 -4.82
N SER A 503 4.07 1.50 -3.92
CA SER A 503 3.63 0.42 -3.01
C SER A 503 2.35 0.79 -2.26
N HIS A 504 2.29 2.04 -1.76
CA HIS A 504 1.13 2.63 -1.11
C HIS A 504 -0.13 2.65 -1.98
N ASP A 505 0.00 3.05 -3.26
CA ASP A 505 -1.16 3.13 -4.16
C ASP A 505 -1.70 1.74 -4.48
N CYS A 506 -0.81 0.76 -4.70
CA CYS A 506 -1.20 -0.63 -4.90
C CYS A 506 -1.86 -1.25 -3.66
N HIS A 507 -1.41 -0.90 -2.45
CA HIS A 507 -2.02 -1.32 -1.18
C HIS A 507 -3.44 -0.74 -1.01
N VAL A 508 -3.62 0.58 -1.16
CA VAL A 508 -4.95 1.23 -1.13
C VAL A 508 -5.87 0.65 -2.20
N LEU A 509 -5.35 0.40 -3.41
CA LEU A 509 -6.12 -0.24 -4.46
C LEU A 509 -6.52 -1.68 -4.09
N MET A 510 -5.57 -2.49 -3.62
CA MET A 510 -5.79 -3.90 -3.27
C MET A 510 -6.78 -4.06 -2.12
N GLN A 511 -6.62 -3.32 -1.02
CA GLN A 511 -7.41 -3.54 0.20
C GLN A 511 -8.80 -2.92 0.13
N HIS A 512 -8.95 -1.73 -0.46
CA HIS A 512 -10.21 -0.96 -0.35
C HIS A 512 -10.97 -0.94 -1.68
N VAL A 513 -10.31 -0.49 -2.75
CA VAL A 513 -10.92 -0.19 -4.06
C VAL A 513 -11.31 -1.44 -4.85
N LEU A 514 -10.47 -2.48 -4.85
CA LEU A 514 -10.75 -3.74 -5.55
C LEU A 514 -12.00 -4.47 -4.99
N PRO A 515 -12.21 -4.64 -3.66
CA PRO A 515 -13.40 -5.28 -3.09
C PRO A 515 -14.75 -4.88 -3.70
N VAL A 516 -14.94 -3.59 -3.97
CA VAL A 516 -16.26 -3.05 -4.37
C VAL A 516 -16.29 -2.60 -5.84
N GLY A 517 -15.13 -2.31 -6.44
CA GLY A 517 -15.00 -2.03 -7.87
C GLY A 517 -15.19 -3.24 -8.77
N ILE A 518 -14.45 -4.33 -8.52
CA ILE A 518 -14.43 -5.52 -9.38
C ILE A 518 -15.85 -6.16 -9.53
N PRO A 519 -16.70 -6.23 -8.49
CA PRO A 519 -18.05 -6.78 -8.62
C PRO A 519 -18.93 -6.18 -9.71
N LYS A 520 -18.67 -4.93 -10.14
CA LYS A 520 -19.40 -4.24 -11.21
C LYS A 520 -18.93 -4.66 -12.63
N HIS A 521 -17.81 -5.37 -12.72
CA HIS A 521 -17.09 -5.61 -13.98
C HIS A 521 -16.81 -7.10 -14.27
N LEU A 522 -16.75 -7.97 -13.25
CA LEU A 522 -16.55 -9.42 -13.42
C LEU A 522 -17.77 -10.24 -12.99
N LYS A 523 -17.81 -11.52 -13.40
CA LYS A 523 -18.76 -12.52 -12.88
C LYS A 523 -18.39 -12.90 -11.44
N ARG A 524 -19.39 -13.21 -10.59
CA ARG A 524 -19.18 -13.55 -9.15
C ARG A 524 -18.09 -14.59 -8.92
N GLN A 525 -18.09 -15.67 -9.72
CA GLN A 525 -17.08 -16.75 -9.66
C GLN A 525 -15.63 -16.27 -9.80
N ILE A 526 -15.40 -15.09 -10.40
CA ILE A 526 -14.08 -14.51 -10.63
C ILE A 526 -13.78 -13.39 -9.63
N TYR A 527 -14.75 -12.53 -9.28
CA TYR A 527 -14.48 -11.47 -8.28
C TYR A 527 -14.45 -12.00 -6.85
N GLU A 528 -15.31 -12.94 -6.47
CA GLU A 528 -15.46 -13.42 -5.09
C GLU A 528 -14.11 -13.85 -4.47
N PRO A 529 -13.26 -14.66 -5.13
CA PRO A 529 -11.94 -15.02 -4.59
C PRO A 529 -10.92 -13.86 -4.56
N ILE A 530 -11.16 -12.79 -5.32
CA ILE A 530 -10.30 -11.59 -5.31
C ILE A 530 -10.71 -10.67 -4.16
N VAL A 531 -12.02 -10.47 -3.94
CA VAL A 531 -12.56 -9.72 -2.80
C VAL A 531 -12.14 -10.40 -1.49
N GLU A 532 -12.20 -11.73 -1.41
CA GLU A 532 -11.72 -12.47 -0.23
C GLU A 532 -10.21 -12.30 -0.01
N LEU A 533 -9.39 -12.29 -1.08
CA LEU A 533 -7.95 -12.01 -0.98
C LEU A 533 -7.67 -10.58 -0.50
N SER A 534 -8.42 -9.60 -0.99
CA SER A 534 -8.37 -8.21 -0.54
C SER A 534 -8.74 -8.08 0.94
N ASN A 535 -9.81 -8.73 1.38
CA ASN A 535 -10.25 -8.74 2.77
C ASN A 535 -9.26 -9.48 3.69
N PHE A 536 -8.57 -10.52 3.19
CA PHE A 536 -7.45 -11.15 3.90
C PHE A 536 -6.31 -10.15 4.13
N PHE A 537 -5.96 -9.37 3.11
CA PHE A 537 -4.93 -8.33 3.22
C PHE A 537 -5.33 -7.21 4.20
N GLN A 538 -6.59 -6.75 4.15
CA GLN A 538 -7.16 -5.80 5.11
C GLN A 538 -7.03 -6.30 6.58
N GLN A 539 -7.37 -7.57 6.83
CA GLN A 539 -7.33 -8.16 8.18
C GLN A 539 -5.91 -8.45 8.66
N ILE A 540 -5.01 -8.99 7.81
CA ILE A 540 -3.63 -9.31 8.24
C ILE A 540 -2.77 -8.05 8.46
N CYS A 541 -3.08 -6.96 7.76
CA CYS A 541 -2.45 -5.63 7.92
C CYS A 541 -3.13 -4.75 8.98
N ALA A 542 -4.15 -5.24 9.69
CA ALA A 542 -4.85 -4.47 10.72
C ALA A 542 -3.92 -4.06 11.88
N LYS A 543 -4.16 -2.88 12.45
CA LYS A 543 -3.42 -2.33 13.61
C LYS A 543 -3.50 -3.24 14.84
N ILE A 544 -4.59 -3.99 14.98
CA ILE A 544 -4.88 -4.95 16.05
C ILE A 544 -5.40 -6.20 15.36
N VAL A 545 -4.90 -7.37 15.77
CA VAL A 545 -5.38 -8.68 15.32
C VAL A 545 -5.18 -9.67 16.47
N THR A 546 -6.16 -10.52 16.76
CA THR A 546 -6.05 -11.53 17.84
C THR A 546 -5.46 -12.83 17.30
N VAL A 547 -5.05 -13.73 18.20
CA VAL A 547 -4.59 -15.08 17.80
C VAL A 547 -5.70 -15.84 17.06
N ALA A 548 -6.96 -15.73 17.51
CA ALA A 548 -8.10 -16.37 16.87
C ALA A 548 -8.38 -15.83 15.46
N ASP A 549 -8.19 -14.52 15.24
CA ASP A 549 -8.26 -13.94 13.89
C ASP A 549 -7.13 -14.48 13.00
N LEU A 550 -5.92 -14.61 13.54
CA LEU A 550 -4.78 -15.21 12.83
C LEU A 550 -4.92 -16.73 12.60
N ASP A 551 -5.68 -17.45 13.44
CA ASP A 551 -6.07 -18.84 13.20
C ASP A 551 -7.05 -18.92 12.03
N LYS A 552 -8.11 -18.11 12.05
CA LYS A 552 -9.06 -18.02 10.94
C LYS A 552 -8.39 -17.61 9.62
N LEU A 553 -7.51 -16.61 9.64
CA LEU A 553 -6.77 -16.16 8.45
C LEU A 553 -5.81 -17.23 7.90
N GLU A 554 -5.33 -18.16 8.74
CA GLU A 554 -4.51 -19.29 8.28
C GLU A 554 -5.35 -20.35 7.55
N GLU A 555 -6.64 -20.49 7.88
CA GLU A 555 -7.58 -21.32 7.12
C GLU A 555 -8.09 -20.60 5.86
N ASP A 556 -8.61 -19.38 6.00
CA ASP A 556 -9.24 -18.59 4.92
C ASP A 556 -8.29 -18.44 3.72
N ILE A 557 -7.00 -18.14 3.93
CA ILE A 557 -6.04 -17.98 2.83
C ILE A 557 -5.83 -19.26 2.03
N VAL A 558 -5.95 -20.43 2.65
CA VAL A 558 -5.88 -21.72 1.95
C VAL A 558 -7.11 -21.92 1.07
N PHE A 559 -8.30 -21.55 1.56
CA PHE A 559 -9.53 -21.59 0.75
C PHE A 559 -9.47 -20.60 -0.42
N ILE A 560 -9.02 -19.36 -0.19
CA ILE A 560 -8.85 -18.30 -1.20
C ILE A 560 -7.90 -18.77 -2.30
N LEU A 561 -6.69 -19.21 -1.96
CA LEU A 561 -5.72 -19.72 -2.94
C LEU A 561 -6.25 -20.98 -3.67
N CYS A 562 -7.04 -21.82 -3.01
CA CYS A 562 -7.72 -22.94 -3.64
C CYS A 562 -8.94 -22.56 -4.51
N LYS A 563 -9.59 -21.41 -4.29
CA LYS A 563 -10.60 -20.86 -5.21
C LYS A 563 -9.91 -20.26 -6.44
N LEU A 564 -8.87 -19.45 -6.23
CA LEU A 564 -8.03 -18.88 -7.29
C LEU A 564 -7.42 -19.97 -8.20
N GLU A 565 -6.95 -21.10 -7.64
CA GLU A 565 -6.39 -22.23 -8.40
C GLU A 565 -7.35 -22.87 -9.43
N LYS A 566 -8.67 -22.66 -9.27
CA LYS A 566 -9.70 -23.15 -10.20
C LYS A 566 -9.93 -22.20 -11.38
N MET A 567 -9.60 -20.92 -11.20
CA MET A 567 -10.00 -19.80 -12.08
C MET A 567 -8.81 -19.19 -12.83
N PHE A 568 -7.67 -19.04 -12.18
CA PHE A 568 -6.48 -18.42 -12.74
C PHE A 568 -5.50 -19.45 -13.32
N PRO A 569 -4.77 -19.12 -14.40
CA PRO A 569 -3.79 -20.02 -14.98
C PRO A 569 -2.69 -20.38 -13.96
N PRO A 570 -2.09 -21.59 -14.00
CA PRO A 570 -0.99 -21.95 -13.10
C PRO A 570 0.16 -20.94 -13.08
N ALA A 571 0.35 -20.17 -14.15
CA ALA A 571 1.39 -19.15 -14.27
C ALA A 571 1.13 -17.84 -13.46
N PHE A 572 -0.06 -17.67 -12.89
CA PHE A 572 -0.38 -16.64 -11.88
C PHE A 572 0.38 -16.89 -10.58
N PHE A 573 0.42 -18.16 -10.16
CA PHE A 573 1.01 -18.63 -8.90
C PHE A 573 2.55 -18.66 -8.94
N VAL A 574 3.15 -17.48 -9.03
CA VAL A 574 4.58 -17.25 -8.77
C VAL A 574 4.84 -17.23 -7.25
N PRO A 575 6.10 -17.35 -6.77
CA PRO A 575 6.39 -17.58 -5.35
C PRO A 575 5.73 -16.57 -4.41
N VAL A 576 5.71 -15.27 -4.74
CA VAL A 576 5.11 -14.23 -3.88
C VAL A 576 3.62 -14.45 -3.58
N VAL A 577 2.84 -15.01 -4.51
CA VAL A 577 1.43 -15.38 -4.27
C VAL A 577 1.34 -16.49 -3.22
N HIS A 578 2.24 -17.47 -3.29
CA HIS A 578 2.28 -18.61 -2.36
C HIS A 578 2.68 -18.20 -0.93
N LEU A 579 3.56 -17.21 -0.77
CA LEU A 579 4.05 -16.76 0.56
C LEU A 579 2.93 -16.26 1.49
N THR A 580 1.79 -15.82 0.94
CA THR A 580 0.62 -15.38 1.73
C THR A 580 0.12 -16.44 2.72
N VAL A 581 0.29 -17.73 2.42
CA VAL A 581 -0.05 -18.85 3.32
C VAL A 581 0.81 -18.92 4.60
N HIS A 582 1.88 -18.12 4.69
CA HIS A 582 2.76 -18.05 5.84
C HIS A 582 2.52 -16.80 6.71
N PHE A 583 1.90 -15.74 6.18
CA PHE A 583 1.73 -14.48 6.92
C PHE A 583 0.97 -14.59 8.26
N PRO A 584 -0.13 -15.37 8.39
CA PRO A 584 -0.83 -15.48 9.66
C PRO A 584 0.07 -16.10 10.75
N ARG A 585 0.83 -17.14 10.39
CA ARG A 585 1.82 -17.77 11.29
C ARG A 585 2.97 -16.82 11.63
N GLU A 586 3.50 -16.08 10.66
CA GLU A 586 4.53 -15.09 10.94
C GLU A 586 4.02 -14.03 11.93
N SER A 587 2.78 -13.55 11.78
CA SER A 587 2.18 -12.58 12.70
C SER A 587 1.92 -13.16 14.11
N LYS A 588 1.63 -14.47 14.23
CA LYS A 588 1.56 -15.16 15.54
C LYS A 588 2.91 -15.22 16.26
N LEU A 589 4.03 -15.11 15.53
CA LEU A 589 5.39 -15.25 16.06
C LEU A 589 6.15 -13.91 16.18
N ALA A 590 5.89 -12.95 15.30
CA ALA A 590 6.62 -11.69 15.16
C ALA A 590 5.75 -10.42 15.36
N ARG A 591 4.54 -10.57 15.95
CA ARG A 591 3.54 -9.50 16.18
C ARG A 591 2.85 -9.04 14.86
N PRO A 592 1.82 -8.18 14.89
CA PRO A 592 1.07 -7.76 13.69
C PRO A 592 1.96 -7.16 12.60
N VAL A 593 1.52 -7.26 11.35
CA VAL A 593 2.27 -6.78 10.17
C VAL A 593 2.71 -5.32 10.30
N GLY A 594 1.87 -4.47 10.91
CA GLY A 594 2.17 -3.05 11.15
C GLY A 594 3.45 -2.78 11.95
N CYS A 595 3.97 -3.77 12.70
CA CYS A 595 5.22 -3.67 13.45
C CYS A 595 6.46 -4.19 12.69
N ARG A 596 6.27 -4.75 11.48
CA ARG A 596 7.30 -5.52 10.75
C ARG A 596 7.27 -5.31 9.23
N TRP A 597 6.95 -4.09 8.80
CA TRP A 597 7.00 -3.60 7.42
C TRP A 597 7.78 -2.29 7.30
N MET A 598 8.26 -1.93 6.11
CA MET A 598 9.07 -0.73 5.85
C MET A 598 8.25 0.55 5.59
N TYR A 599 6.92 0.47 5.70
CA TYR A 599 5.98 1.55 5.35
C TYR A 599 6.31 2.92 5.97
N LEU A 600 6.79 2.96 7.22
CA LEU A 600 7.17 4.21 7.92
C LEU A 600 8.47 4.85 7.40
N VAL A 601 9.28 4.12 6.62
CA VAL A 601 10.61 4.56 6.15
C VAL A 601 10.66 4.76 4.63
N GLU A 602 9.65 4.29 3.88
CA GLU A 602 9.54 4.44 2.41
C GLU A 602 8.63 5.59 1.93
N ARG A 603 8.07 6.39 2.85
CA ARG A 603 6.90 7.25 2.56
C ARG A 603 7.21 8.59 1.91
#